data_AF-A0A9Q1HKD6-F1
#
_entry.id   AF-A0A9Q1HKD6-F1
#
_cell.length_a   1.000
_cell.length_b   1.000
_cell.length_c   1.000
_cell.angle_alpha   90.00
_cell.angle_beta   90.00
_cell.angle_gamma   90.00
#
_symmetry.space_group_name_H-M   'P 1'
#
loop_
_entity.id
_entity.type
_entity.pdbx_description
1 polymer ?
#
loop_
_entity_poly.entity_id
_entity_poly.type
_entity_poly.pdbx_seq_one_letter_code
_entity_poly.pdbx_strand_id
1 'polypeptide(L)'
;MGDSCGLSQPTMSRIIISFTESLVRRVNEFVYLPAGREKRKTIAEFAALGNFPNVLGVIDSTHVPIKTPSENEHLYINRNTFHSVNVQSVCVNYFVMDVVSKWPGSTHDSFIFRNSSLLQLFENSIITGGWLLGDSGYPSKPWLLTPLRNRVYPEECRYNNSHGITRCIVQRCIGILKSRFRCLH
;
A
#
# COMPACT_ATOMS: atom_id res chain seq x y z
N MET A 1 8.02 -26.72 4.72
CA MET A 1 8.38 -26.44 3.31
C MET A 1 9.58 -27.25 2.83
N GLY A 2 10.59 -27.59 3.66
CA GLY A 2 11.70 -28.47 3.24
C GLY A 2 11.27 -29.90 2.89
N ASP A 3 10.33 -30.47 3.66
CA ASP A 3 9.90 -31.87 3.49
C ASP A 3 9.07 -32.14 2.23
N SER A 4 8.54 -31.09 1.58
CA SER A 4 7.67 -31.23 0.40
C SER A 4 8.44 -31.35 -0.92
N CYS A 5 9.72 -30.95 -0.93
CA CYS A 5 10.59 -30.98 -2.13
C CYS A 5 11.85 -31.84 -1.94
N GLY A 6 11.99 -32.54 -0.81
CA GLY A 6 13.20 -33.35 -0.50
C GLY A 6 14.47 -32.52 -0.30
N LEU A 7 14.35 -31.23 0.02
CA LEU A 7 15.48 -30.31 0.20
C LEU A 7 15.68 -29.95 1.67
N SER A 8 16.95 -29.93 2.10
CA SER A 8 17.28 -29.49 3.46
C SER A 8 16.89 -28.02 3.68
N GLN A 9 16.47 -27.69 4.91
CA GLN A 9 16.08 -26.32 5.28
C GLN A 9 17.15 -25.27 4.90
N PRO A 10 18.47 -25.50 5.10
CA PRO A 10 19.50 -24.53 4.72
C PRO A 10 19.56 -24.30 3.21
N THR A 11 19.34 -25.35 2.41
CA THR A 11 19.32 -25.24 0.94
C THR A 11 18.14 -24.42 0.47
N MET A 12 16.95 -24.69 1.01
CA MET A 12 15.75 -23.89 0.70
C MET A 12 15.94 -22.43 1.10
N SER A 13 16.55 -22.16 2.27
CA SER A 13 16.83 -20.80 2.73
C SER A 13 17.73 -20.05 1.73
N ARG A 14 18.83 -20.67 1.26
CA ARG A 14 19.71 -20.06 0.25
C ARG A 14 19.00 -19.77 -1.07
N ILE A 15 18.16 -20.70 -1.53
CA ILE A 15 17.38 -20.51 -2.77
C ILE A 15 16.42 -19.32 -2.62
N ILE A 16 15.68 -19.25 -1.51
CA ILE A 16 14.74 -18.14 -1.25
C ILE A 16 15.48 -16.80 -1.23
N ILE A 17 16.64 -16.72 -0.56
CA ILE A 17 17.44 -15.49 -0.51
C ILE A 17 17.89 -15.10 -1.92
N SER A 18 18.54 -16.01 -2.66
CA SER A 18 19.05 -15.72 -4.01
C SER A 18 17.93 -15.31 -4.99
N PHE A 19 16.78 -15.97 -4.92
CA PHE A 19 15.62 -15.63 -5.73
C PHE A 19 15.05 -14.25 -5.35
N THR A 20 14.90 -13.96 -4.05
CA THR A 20 14.41 -12.68 -3.56
C THR A 20 15.33 -11.54 -3.96
N GLU A 21 16.64 -11.69 -3.82
CA GLU A 21 17.62 -10.68 -4.26
C GLU A 21 17.52 -10.41 -5.77
N SER A 22 17.30 -11.47 -6.56
CA SER A 22 17.14 -11.33 -8.01
C SER A 22 15.86 -10.57 -8.37
N LEU A 23 14.76 -10.78 -7.64
CA LEU A 23 13.53 -10.01 -7.79
C LEU A 23 13.71 -8.55 -7.37
N VAL A 24 14.37 -8.29 -6.23
CA VAL A 24 14.63 -6.93 -5.73
C VAL A 24 15.42 -6.11 -6.74
N ARG A 25 16.40 -6.70 -7.43
CA ARG A 25 17.16 -6.01 -8.49
C ARG A 25 16.29 -5.52 -9.65
N ARG A 26 15.12 -6.14 -9.86
CA ARG A 26 14.18 -5.82 -10.94
C ARG A 26 12.94 -5.07 -10.47
N VAL A 27 12.81 -4.78 -9.17
CA VAL A 27 11.59 -4.21 -8.61
C VAL A 27 11.21 -2.88 -9.27
N ASN A 28 12.21 -2.05 -9.59
CA ASN A 28 12.00 -0.75 -10.23
C ASN A 28 11.53 -0.84 -11.69
N GLU A 29 11.59 -2.02 -12.32
CA GLU A 29 10.99 -2.25 -13.64
C GLU A 29 9.46 -2.38 -13.57
N PHE A 30 8.91 -2.71 -12.39
CA PHE A 30 7.50 -3.04 -12.21
C PHE A 30 6.77 -2.19 -11.16
N VAL A 31 7.50 -1.65 -10.18
CA VAL A 31 6.99 -0.84 -9.07
C VAL A 31 7.60 0.54 -9.20
N TYR A 32 6.86 1.43 -9.85
CA TYR A 32 7.21 2.82 -10.04
C TYR A 32 5.93 3.65 -10.13
N LEU A 33 6.03 4.97 -9.98
CA LEU A 33 4.86 5.84 -10.14
C LEU A 33 4.70 6.27 -11.60
N PRO A 34 3.47 6.25 -12.15
CA PRO A 34 3.26 6.45 -13.57
C PRO A 34 3.57 7.89 -13.96
N ALA A 35 4.21 8.08 -15.12
CA ALA A 35 4.62 9.38 -15.64
C ALA A 35 4.13 9.61 -17.08
N GLY A 36 4.20 10.87 -17.54
CA GLY A 36 3.87 11.23 -18.92
C GLY A 36 2.49 10.75 -19.38
N ARG A 37 2.46 9.91 -20.42
CA ARG A 37 1.22 9.36 -21.00
C ARG A 37 0.53 8.38 -20.05
N GLU A 38 1.28 7.57 -19.32
CA GLU A 38 0.74 6.59 -18.39
C GLU A 38 -0.01 7.29 -17.24
N LYS A 39 0.58 8.36 -16.69
CA LYS A 39 -0.09 9.21 -15.69
C LYS A 39 -1.45 9.72 -16.16
N ARG A 40 -1.54 10.21 -17.40
CA ARG A 40 -2.80 10.71 -17.98
C ARG A 40 -3.84 9.59 -18.10
N LYS A 41 -3.40 8.39 -18.47
CA LYS A 41 -4.24 7.21 -18.55
C LYS A 41 -4.77 6.83 -17.16
N THR A 42 -3.90 6.77 -16.15
CA THR A 42 -4.27 6.52 -14.75
C THR A 42 -5.33 7.50 -14.25
N ILE A 43 -5.14 8.80 -14.51
CA ILE A 43 -6.11 9.84 -14.12
C ILE A 43 -7.46 9.60 -14.77
N ALA A 44 -7.49 9.28 -16.07
CA ALA A 44 -8.73 9.01 -16.80
C ALA A 44 -9.44 7.75 -16.27
N GLU A 45 -8.70 6.69 -15.93
CA GLU A 45 -9.25 5.45 -15.39
C GLU A 45 -9.86 5.64 -14.00
N PHE A 46 -9.20 6.39 -13.11
CA PHE A 46 -9.79 6.71 -11.81
C PHE A 46 -11.01 7.62 -11.92
N ALA A 47 -10.99 8.60 -12.83
CA ALA A 47 -12.14 9.44 -13.11
C ALA A 47 -13.33 8.61 -13.61
N ALA A 48 -13.11 7.65 -14.50
CA ALA A 48 -14.14 6.74 -14.98
C ALA A 48 -14.67 5.80 -13.88
N LEU A 49 -13.82 5.40 -12.92
CA LEU A 49 -14.19 4.47 -11.85
C LEU A 49 -15.10 5.10 -10.79
N GLY A 50 -14.68 6.23 -10.23
CA GLY A 50 -15.32 6.80 -9.04
C GLY A 50 -15.76 8.24 -9.20
N ASN A 51 -15.64 8.81 -10.41
CA ASN A 51 -15.88 10.22 -10.69
C ASN A 51 -15.00 11.15 -9.83
N PHE A 52 -13.78 10.72 -9.51
CA PHE A 52 -12.82 11.50 -8.74
C PHE A 52 -11.68 11.98 -9.64
N PRO A 53 -11.53 13.31 -9.86
CA PRO A 53 -10.57 13.82 -10.83
C PRO A 53 -9.13 13.77 -10.30
N ASN A 54 -8.18 13.71 -11.23
CA ASN A 54 -6.74 13.88 -10.98
C ASN A 54 -6.12 12.91 -9.95
N VAL A 55 -6.69 11.72 -9.77
CA VAL A 55 -6.12 10.71 -8.86
C VAL A 55 -4.91 10.03 -9.51
N LEU A 56 -3.80 9.99 -8.78
CA LEU A 56 -2.55 9.33 -9.18
C LEU A 56 -2.41 7.93 -8.61
N GLY A 57 -3.12 7.64 -7.53
CA GLY A 57 -3.08 6.37 -6.84
C GLY A 57 -3.84 6.41 -5.52
N VAL A 58 -4.05 5.23 -4.96
CA VAL A 58 -4.72 5.07 -3.67
C VAL A 58 -3.76 4.44 -2.69
N ILE A 59 -3.57 5.05 -1.53
CA ILE A 59 -2.68 4.58 -0.47
C ILE A 59 -3.48 3.84 0.61
N ASP A 60 -3.02 2.66 0.99
CA ASP A 60 -3.60 1.90 2.09
C ASP A 60 -2.57 0.97 2.72
N SER A 61 -2.88 0.50 3.92
CA SER A 61 -2.02 -0.46 4.61
C SER A 61 -2.67 -1.82 4.78
N THR A 62 -1.84 -2.84 5.00
CA THR A 62 -2.30 -4.19 5.32
C THR A 62 -1.36 -4.89 6.28
N HIS A 63 -1.93 -5.69 7.17
CA HIS A 63 -1.16 -6.52 8.08
C HIS A 63 -0.80 -7.84 7.40
N VAL A 64 0.49 -8.17 7.39
CA VAL A 64 1.02 -9.49 7.01
C VAL A 64 1.37 -10.23 8.29
N PRO A 65 0.72 -11.37 8.60
CA PRO A 65 1.01 -12.10 9.82
C PRO A 65 2.44 -12.62 9.84
N ILE A 66 3.01 -12.64 11.04
CA ILE A 66 4.33 -13.21 11.28
C ILE A 66 4.26 -14.19 12.45
N LYS A 67 5.27 -15.06 12.55
CA LYS A 67 5.49 -15.80 13.79
C LYS A 67 5.84 -14.82 14.90
N THR A 68 5.46 -15.16 16.13
CA THR A 68 5.78 -14.39 17.33
C THR A 68 7.28 -14.06 17.38
N PRO A 69 7.65 -12.77 17.35
CA PRO A 69 9.04 -12.35 17.49
C PRO A 69 9.58 -12.71 18.88
N SER A 70 10.87 -13.04 18.97
CA SER A 70 11.54 -13.26 20.26
C SER A 70 11.92 -11.95 20.95
N GLU A 71 12.10 -10.88 20.18
CA GLU A 71 12.50 -9.55 20.66
C GLU A 71 11.38 -8.54 20.41
N ASN A 72 11.12 -7.67 21.40
CA ASN A 72 10.14 -6.59 21.31
C ASN A 72 8.76 -7.04 20.77
N GLU A 73 8.33 -8.23 21.16
CA GLU A 73 7.13 -8.92 20.68
C GLU A 73 5.87 -8.03 20.67
N HIS A 74 5.65 -7.29 21.76
CA HIS A 74 4.54 -6.35 21.92
C HIS A 74 4.42 -5.30 20.80
N LEU A 75 5.53 -4.91 20.16
CA LEU A 75 5.51 -3.96 19.04
C LEU A 75 4.84 -4.54 17.79
N TYR A 76 4.81 -5.86 17.66
CA TYR A 76 4.25 -6.52 16.48
C TYR A 76 2.78 -6.89 16.63
N ILE A 77 2.20 -6.71 17.82
CA ILE A 77 0.77 -6.94 18.05
C ILE A 77 -0.02 -5.78 17.43
N ASN A 78 -0.90 -6.10 16.49
CA ASN A 78 -1.79 -5.12 15.87
C ASN A 78 -3.10 -4.93 16.67
N ARG A 79 -3.97 -4.06 16.17
CA ARG A 79 -5.29 -3.77 16.78
C ARG A 79 -6.25 -4.96 16.81
N ASN A 80 -6.00 -5.97 15.98
CA ASN A 80 -6.75 -7.23 15.95
C ASN A 80 -6.08 -8.32 16.80
N THR A 81 -5.16 -7.94 17.69
CA THR A 81 -4.51 -8.81 18.69
C THR A 81 -3.69 -9.97 18.11
N PHE A 82 -3.10 -9.80 16.91
CA PHE A 82 -2.17 -10.78 16.34
C PHE A 82 -0.85 -10.14 15.89
N HIS A 83 0.22 -10.95 15.85
CA HIS A 83 1.55 -10.51 15.42
C HIS A 83 1.60 -10.29 13.91
N SER A 84 2.03 -9.11 13.48
CA SER A 84 2.12 -8.77 12.07
C SER A 84 3.19 -7.72 11.78
N VAL A 85 3.56 -7.62 10.51
CA VAL A 85 4.20 -6.44 9.92
C VAL A 85 3.11 -5.61 9.27
N ASN A 86 3.08 -4.30 9.53
CA ASN A 86 2.20 -3.37 8.82
C ASN A 86 2.87 -2.92 7.52
N VAL A 87 2.23 -3.20 6.39
CA VAL A 87 2.73 -2.93 5.04
C VAL A 87 1.87 -1.85 4.40
N GLN A 88 2.44 -0.69 4.14
CA GLN A 88 1.81 0.37 3.35
C GLN A 88 2.05 0.13 1.86
N SER A 89 1.05 0.38 1.03
CA SER A 89 1.17 0.31 -0.42
C SER A 89 0.37 1.41 -1.11
N VAL A 90 0.87 1.88 -2.25
CA VAL A 90 0.10 2.70 -3.20
C VAL A 90 -0.28 1.84 -4.39
N CYS A 91 -1.56 1.82 -4.73
CA CYS A 91 -2.08 1.03 -5.84
C CYS A 91 -2.71 1.89 -6.93
N VAL A 92 -2.51 1.45 -8.18
CA VAL A 92 -3.11 1.99 -9.40
C VAL A 92 -3.61 0.82 -10.22
N ASN A 93 -4.93 0.75 -10.49
CA ASN A 93 -5.52 -0.30 -11.34
C ASN A 93 -5.01 -1.73 -11.04
N TYR A 94 -5.03 -2.11 -9.77
CA TYR A 94 -4.58 -3.43 -9.28
C TYR A 94 -3.05 -3.68 -9.34
N PHE A 95 -2.25 -2.70 -9.72
CA PHE A 95 -0.78 -2.73 -9.62
C PHE A 95 -0.32 -1.97 -8.39
N VAL A 96 0.75 -2.47 -7.76
CA VAL A 96 1.44 -1.80 -6.64
C VAL A 96 2.52 -0.91 -7.23
N MET A 97 2.48 0.38 -6.89
CA MET A 97 3.38 1.41 -7.43
C MET A 97 4.40 1.89 -6.40
N ASP A 98 4.10 1.72 -5.12
CA ASP A 98 5.00 1.97 -4.00
C ASP A 98 4.65 1.01 -2.86
N VAL A 99 5.66 0.59 -2.09
CA VAL A 99 5.48 -0.31 -0.95
C VAL A 99 6.48 -0.03 0.17
N VAL A 100 5.99 -0.02 1.41
CA VAL A 100 6.80 0.10 2.62
C VAL A 100 6.42 -1.04 3.57
N SER A 101 7.33 -2.01 3.75
CA SER A 101 7.05 -3.28 4.43
C SER A 101 7.96 -3.56 5.64
N LYS A 102 8.41 -2.51 6.35
CA LYS A 102 9.42 -2.61 7.42
C LYS A 102 8.91 -2.30 8.83
N TRP A 103 7.60 -2.07 9.00
CA TRP A 103 7.06 -1.54 10.26
C TRP A 103 6.35 -2.60 11.10
N PRO A 104 6.56 -2.61 12.42
CA PRO A 104 5.82 -3.50 13.33
C PRO A 104 4.31 -3.30 13.25
N GLY A 105 3.54 -4.35 13.56
CA GLY A 105 2.07 -4.36 13.48
C GLY A 105 1.35 -3.35 14.36
N SER A 106 1.96 -2.85 15.43
CA SER A 106 1.39 -1.76 16.24
C SER A 106 1.51 -0.37 15.58
N THR A 107 2.31 -0.24 14.51
CA THR A 107 2.63 1.04 13.90
C THR A 107 1.43 1.63 13.16
N HIS A 108 1.11 2.89 13.45
CA HIS A 108 0.04 3.63 12.77
C HIS A 108 0.41 3.99 11.33
N ASP A 109 -0.55 3.96 10.42
CA ASP A 109 -0.34 4.23 8.99
C ASP A 109 0.25 5.62 8.72
N SER A 110 -0.22 6.64 9.45
CA SER A 110 0.37 7.98 9.38
C SER A 110 1.84 8.03 9.76
N PHE A 111 2.30 7.16 10.67
CA PHE A 111 3.72 7.08 11.04
C PHE A 111 4.53 6.40 9.94
N ILE A 112 4.01 5.33 9.33
CA ILE A 112 4.62 4.67 8.17
C ILE A 112 4.79 5.67 7.03
N PHE A 113 3.72 6.39 6.72
CA PHE A 113 3.69 7.41 5.67
C PHE A 113 4.72 8.52 5.90
N ARG A 114 4.80 9.03 7.14
CA ARG A 114 5.81 10.05 7.51
C ARG A 114 7.25 9.60 7.31
N ASN A 115 7.50 8.29 7.36
CA ASN A 115 8.81 7.70 7.19
C ASN A 115 8.98 6.98 5.83
N SER A 116 8.12 7.30 4.85
CA SER A 116 8.19 6.78 3.49
C SER A 116 8.97 7.73 2.57
N SER A 117 9.67 7.17 1.58
CA SER A 117 10.27 7.95 0.49
C SER A 117 9.20 8.70 -0.31
N LEU A 118 8.00 8.10 -0.42
CA LEU A 118 6.85 8.70 -1.10
C LEU A 118 6.53 10.10 -0.58
N LEU A 119 6.51 10.31 0.74
CA LEU A 119 6.30 11.65 1.32
C LEU A 119 7.31 12.66 0.78
N GLN A 120 8.59 12.29 0.75
CA GLN A 120 9.66 13.17 0.27
C GLN A 120 9.51 13.48 -1.22
N LEU A 121 9.07 12.52 -2.04
CA LEU A 121 8.83 12.75 -3.47
C LEU A 121 7.75 13.81 -3.73
N PHE A 122 6.69 13.81 -2.92
CA PHE A 122 5.63 14.82 -3.03
C PHE A 122 6.03 16.17 -2.42
N GLU A 123 6.63 16.19 -1.23
CA GLU A 123 7.06 17.45 -0.58
C GLU A 123 8.14 18.19 -1.40
N ASN A 124 9.04 17.44 -2.05
CA ASN A 124 10.06 18.00 -2.94
C ASN A 124 9.55 18.30 -4.36
N SER A 125 8.24 18.18 -4.61
CA SER A 125 7.62 18.44 -5.91
C SER A 125 8.21 17.61 -7.07
N ILE A 126 8.77 16.43 -6.78
CA ILE A 126 9.19 15.47 -7.80
C ILE A 126 7.93 14.84 -8.43
N ILE A 127 6.92 14.59 -7.62
CA ILE A 127 5.59 14.16 -8.07
C ILE A 127 4.61 15.31 -7.87
N THR A 128 3.95 15.71 -8.95
CA THR A 128 3.03 16.86 -8.97
C THR A 128 1.80 16.57 -9.82
N GLY A 129 0.82 17.48 -9.83
CA GLY A 129 -0.29 17.46 -10.79
C GLY A 129 -1.27 16.31 -10.59
N GLY A 130 -1.59 15.99 -9.34
CA GLY A 130 -2.64 15.05 -8.98
C GLY A 130 -2.58 14.68 -7.50
N TRP A 131 -3.51 13.83 -7.10
CA TRP A 131 -3.81 13.51 -5.70
C TRP A 131 -3.59 12.02 -5.41
N LEU A 132 -3.10 11.71 -4.21
CA LEU A 132 -3.30 10.40 -3.60
C LEU A 132 -4.59 10.39 -2.77
N LEU A 133 -5.28 9.25 -2.74
CA LEU A 133 -6.43 9.04 -1.84
C LEU A 133 -6.04 8.12 -0.68
N GLY A 134 -6.10 8.62 0.55
CA GLY A 134 -5.84 7.89 1.79
C GLY A 134 -7.11 7.70 2.63
N ASP A 135 -7.08 6.81 3.61
CA ASP A 135 -8.18 6.70 4.58
C ASP A 135 -8.06 7.77 5.66
N SER A 136 -8.92 7.69 6.68
CA SER A 136 -8.94 8.62 7.80
C SER A 136 -7.75 8.49 8.77
N GLY A 137 -6.90 7.45 8.60
CA GLY A 137 -5.68 7.20 9.36
C GLY A 137 -4.47 7.97 8.83
N TYR A 138 -4.54 8.48 7.60
CA TYR A 138 -3.52 9.34 7.00
C TYR A 138 -3.77 10.83 7.30
N PRO A 139 -2.73 11.69 7.26
CA PRO A 139 -2.91 13.13 7.33
C PRO A 139 -3.51 13.68 6.03
N SER A 140 -4.31 14.73 6.13
CA SER A 140 -4.71 15.52 4.97
C SER A 140 -3.55 16.46 4.55
N LYS A 141 -3.19 16.43 3.27
CA LYS A 141 -2.16 17.27 2.64
C LYS A 141 -2.73 17.87 1.35
N PRO A 142 -2.12 18.93 0.79
CA PRO A 142 -2.53 19.46 -0.51
C PRO A 142 -2.60 18.39 -1.61
N TRP A 143 -1.81 17.33 -1.51
CA TRP A 143 -1.71 16.24 -2.49
C TRP A 143 -2.12 14.86 -1.96
N LEU A 144 -2.60 14.75 -0.71
CA LEU A 144 -3.14 13.53 -0.11
C LEU A 144 -4.50 13.82 0.51
N LEU A 145 -5.54 13.29 -0.13
CA LEU A 145 -6.92 13.54 0.23
C LEU A 145 -7.50 12.38 1.04
N THR A 146 -8.08 12.72 2.19
CA THR A 146 -8.72 11.80 3.13
C THR A 146 -10.23 12.05 3.16
N PRO A 147 -11.06 11.08 3.60
CA PRO A 147 -12.49 11.32 3.73
C PRO A 147 -12.77 12.43 4.74
N LEU A 148 -13.79 13.25 4.46
CA LEU A 148 -14.27 14.29 5.36
C LEU A 148 -14.96 13.65 6.58
N ARG A 149 -14.70 14.20 7.77
CA ARG A 149 -15.37 13.82 9.01
C ARG A 149 -16.56 14.75 9.24
N ASN A 150 -17.59 14.29 9.96
CA ASN A 150 -18.76 15.10 10.36
C ASN A 150 -19.44 15.84 9.19
N ARG A 151 -19.84 15.08 8.16
CA ARG A 151 -20.53 15.60 6.97
C ARG A 151 -21.85 16.28 7.36
N VAL A 152 -22.02 17.53 6.93
CA VAL A 152 -23.24 18.34 7.10
C VAL A 152 -23.87 18.64 5.75
N TYR A 153 -23.06 18.84 4.70
CA TYR A 153 -23.53 19.30 3.40
C TYR A 153 -23.59 18.17 2.34
N PRO A 154 -24.54 18.21 1.38
CA PRO A 154 -24.65 17.21 0.31
C PRO A 154 -23.37 17.05 -0.53
N GLU A 155 -22.60 18.11 -0.71
CA GLU A 155 -21.32 18.13 -1.42
C GLU A 155 -20.29 17.23 -0.74
N GLU A 156 -20.23 17.27 0.61
CA GLU A 156 -19.30 16.46 1.39
C GLU A 156 -19.67 14.97 1.32
N CYS A 157 -20.97 14.68 1.26
CA CYS A 157 -21.47 13.33 1.02
C CYS A 157 -21.09 12.84 -0.38
N ARG A 158 -21.24 13.68 -1.42
CA ARG A 158 -20.83 13.35 -2.80
C ARG A 158 -19.32 13.11 -2.89
N TYR A 159 -18.52 13.98 -2.26
CA TYR A 159 -17.08 13.81 -2.16
C TYR A 159 -16.71 12.48 -1.50
N ASN A 160 -17.24 12.18 -0.32
CA ASN A 160 -16.90 10.93 0.38
C ASN A 160 -17.39 9.69 -0.36
N ASN A 161 -18.53 9.77 -1.06
CA ASN A 161 -19.02 8.67 -1.89
C ASN A 161 -18.05 8.39 -3.04
N SER A 162 -17.69 9.43 -3.79
CA SER A 162 -16.71 9.34 -4.88
C SER A 162 -15.34 8.86 -4.40
N HIS A 163 -14.87 9.40 -3.26
CA HIS A 163 -13.62 9.00 -2.60
C HIS A 163 -13.64 7.53 -2.21
N GLY A 164 -14.72 7.08 -1.57
CA GLY A 164 -14.90 5.69 -1.14
C GLY A 164 -14.92 4.70 -2.30
N ILE A 165 -15.69 4.98 -3.36
CA ILE A 165 -15.76 4.15 -4.56
C ILE A 165 -14.37 4.04 -5.21
N THR A 166 -13.67 5.17 -5.36
CA THR A 166 -12.32 5.20 -5.93
C THR A 166 -11.34 4.41 -5.07
N ARG A 167 -11.44 4.54 -3.74
CA ARG A 167 -10.59 3.81 -2.79
C ARG A 167 -10.75 2.29 -2.86
N CYS A 168 -11.92 1.76 -3.22
CA CYS A 168 -12.13 0.30 -3.27
C CYS A 168 -11.09 -0.45 -4.14
N ILE A 169 -10.42 0.23 -5.09
CA ILE A 169 -9.34 -0.37 -5.89
C ILE A 169 -8.20 -0.92 -5.03
N VAL A 170 -7.78 -0.19 -3.98
CA VAL A 170 -6.61 -0.59 -3.17
C VAL A 170 -6.94 -1.84 -2.36
N GLN A 171 -8.14 -1.91 -1.80
CA GLN A 171 -8.63 -3.06 -1.05
C GLN A 171 -8.73 -4.29 -1.95
N ARG A 172 -9.22 -4.12 -3.19
CA ARG A 172 -9.26 -5.21 -4.19
C ARG A 172 -7.85 -5.64 -4.60
N CYS A 173 -6.93 -4.71 -4.85
CA CYS A 173 -5.53 -5.00 -5.18
C CYS A 173 -4.88 -5.84 -4.06
N ILE A 174 -4.98 -5.38 -2.82
CA ILE A 174 -4.48 -6.11 -1.64
C ILE A 174 -5.14 -7.48 -1.53
N GLY A 175 -6.47 -7.56 -1.72
CA GLY A 175 -7.21 -8.82 -1.70
C GLY A 175 -6.73 -9.82 -2.75
N ILE A 176 -6.46 -9.37 -3.98
CA ILE A 176 -5.88 -10.20 -5.05
C ILE A 176 -4.49 -10.70 -4.65
N LEU A 177 -3.63 -9.82 -4.12
CA LEU A 177 -2.29 -10.19 -3.66
C LEU A 177 -2.34 -11.26 -2.57
N LYS A 178 -3.19 -11.07 -1.54
CA LYS A 178 -3.36 -12.04 -0.45
C LYS A 178 -3.97 -13.37 -0.92
N SER A 179 -4.82 -13.34 -1.95
CA SER A 179 -5.41 -14.54 -2.53
C SER A 179 -4.37 -15.35 -3.31
N ARG A 180 -3.46 -14.67 -4.01
CA ARG A 180 -2.37 -15.29 -4.79
C ARG A 180 -1.24 -15.79 -3.91
N PHE A 181 -0.85 -15.00 -2.92
CA PHE A 181 0.23 -15.29 -2.00
C PHE A 181 -0.34 -15.52 -0.60
N ARG A 182 -0.70 -16.77 -0.32
CA ARG A 182 -1.34 -17.16 0.96
C ARG A 182 -0.47 -16.90 2.19
N CYS A 183 0.84 -16.71 2.02
CA CYS A 183 1.73 -16.27 3.10
C CYS A 183 1.46 -14.82 3.58
N LEU A 184 0.63 -14.06 2.86
CA LEU A 184 0.20 -12.72 3.26
C LEU A 184 -1.12 -12.72 4.05
N HIS A 185 -1.74 -13.90 4.24
CA HIS A 185 -3.00 -14.06 4.95
C HIS A 185 -2.79 -14.36 6.43
#